data_AF-A0A8T4WXF8-F1
#
_entry.id   AF-A0A8T4WXF8-F1
#
_cell.length_a   1.000
_cell.length_b   1.000
_cell.length_c   1.000
_cell.angle_alpha   90.00
_cell.angle_beta   90.00
_cell.angle_gamma   90.00
#
_symmetry.space_group_name_H-M   'P 1'
#
loop_
_entity.id
_entity.type
_entity.pdbx_description
1 polymer ?
#
loop_
_entity_poly.entity_id
_entity_poly.type
_entity_poly.pdbx_seq_one_letter_code
_entity_poly.pdbx_strand_id
1 'polypeptide(L)'
;MICVECGAEVEELTDGMCRECYIQKKADVDIEDPIEIEICSRCGSVRKGEKWIERPDLQLLMLDRIEDSLSFSSVVDNFSFQVEFDEGDPKNIYAELEVELLGEDTKVEKELSTNIILKKSQCTSCSRREGNYYEA
;
A
#
# COMPACT_ATOMS: atom_id res chain seq x y z
N MET A 1 -5.68 34.37 1.02
CA MET A 1 -4.77 34.35 2.20
C MET A 1 -3.34 34.24 1.71
N ILE A 2 -2.32 34.64 2.49
CA ILE A 2 -0.92 34.68 2.01
C ILE A 2 -0.13 33.55 2.67
N CYS A 3 0.60 32.76 1.86
CA CYS A 3 1.50 31.73 2.34
C CYS A 3 2.70 32.34 3.08
N VAL A 4 3.02 31.86 4.28
CA VAL A 4 4.15 32.37 5.09
C VAL A 4 5.53 32.00 4.52
N GLU A 5 5.59 31.00 3.65
CA GLU A 5 6.84 30.48 3.08
C GLU A 5 7.20 31.11 1.73
N CYS A 6 6.26 31.13 0.79
CA CYS A 6 6.51 31.66 -0.56
C CYS A 6 5.85 33.03 -0.84
N GLY A 7 4.94 33.49 0.03
CA GLY A 7 4.22 34.76 -0.15
C GLY A 7 3.12 34.74 -1.21
N ALA A 8 2.78 33.57 -1.78
CA ALA A 8 1.69 33.45 -2.74
C ALA A 8 0.32 33.72 -2.10
N GLU A 9 -0.57 34.37 -2.84
CA GLU A 9 -1.96 34.56 -2.45
C GLU A 9 -2.79 33.36 -2.93
N VAL A 10 -3.35 32.60 -1.99
CA VAL A 10 -4.09 31.36 -2.23
C VAL A 10 -5.43 31.35 -1.49
N GLU A 11 -6.38 30.57 -1.98
CA GLU A 11 -7.72 30.44 -1.38
C GLU A 11 -7.71 29.65 -0.07
N GLU A 12 -6.81 28.66 0.06
CA GLU A 12 -6.69 27.78 1.21
C GLU A 12 -5.24 27.68 1.72
N LEU A 13 -5.08 27.66 3.04
CA LEU A 13 -3.80 27.47 3.70
C LEU A 13 -3.87 26.31 4.69
N THR A 14 -2.85 25.47 4.68
CA THR A 14 -2.65 24.42 5.68
C THR A 14 -1.45 24.80 6.54
N ASP A 15 -1.67 24.98 7.85
CA ASP A 15 -0.61 25.40 8.79
C ASP A 15 0.08 26.72 8.36
N GLY A 16 -0.66 27.64 7.75
CA GLY A 16 -0.13 28.91 7.24
C GLY A 16 0.64 28.81 5.90
N MET A 17 0.73 27.62 5.30
CA MET A 17 1.41 27.37 4.04
C MET A 17 0.42 27.09 2.91
N CYS A 18 0.78 27.48 1.68
CA CYS A 18 0.10 26.95 0.50
C CYS A 18 0.40 25.45 0.37
N ARG A 19 -0.43 24.76 -0.42
CA ARG A 19 -0.32 23.33 -0.68
C ARG A 19 1.09 22.91 -1.10
N GLU A 20 1.73 23.66 -1.99
CA GLU A 20 3.05 23.35 -2.51
C GLU A 20 4.15 23.41 -1.44
N CYS A 21 4.20 24.51 -0.67
CA CYS A 21 5.16 24.66 0.41
C CYS A 21 4.93 23.62 1.52
N TYR A 22 3.67 23.27 1.78
CA TYR A 22 3.35 22.20 2.72
C TYR A 22 3.87 20.86 2.22
N ILE A 23 3.63 20.50 0.94
CA ILE A 23 4.12 19.24 0.37
C ILE A 23 5.63 19.17 0.46
N GLN A 24 6.32 20.24 0.07
CA GLN A 24 7.78 20.29 0.09
C GLN A 24 8.38 20.14 1.50
N LYS A 25 7.76 20.73 2.52
CA LYS A 25 8.34 20.80 3.87
C LYS A 25 7.78 19.79 4.87
N LYS A 26 6.55 19.37 4.69
CA LYS A 26 5.75 18.67 5.69
C LYS A 26 4.99 17.46 5.15
N ALA A 27 4.91 17.26 3.83
CA ALA A 27 4.31 16.02 3.37
C ALA A 27 5.17 14.83 3.76
N ASP A 28 4.47 13.87 4.34
CA ASP A 28 5.01 12.61 4.79
C ASP A 28 4.11 11.50 4.28
N VAL A 29 4.74 10.35 4.07
CA VAL A 29 4.10 9.11 3.63
C VAL A 29 4.64 8.00 4.51
N ASP A 30 3.73 7.16 4.97
CA ASP A 30 4.04 6.00 5.80
C ASP A 30 3.38 4.77 5.18
N ILE A 31 3.94 3.61 5.43
CA ILE A 31 3.43 2.33 4.93
C ILE A 31 3.27 1.36 6.09
N GLU A 32 2.18 0.59 6.08
CA GLU A 32 2.03 -0.52 7.01
C GLU A 32 3.21 -1.50 6.87
N ASP A 33 3.85 -1.83 7.99
CA ASP A 33 4.89 -2.85 8.07
C ASP A 33 4.67 -3.74 9.31
N PRO A 34 4.54 -5.07 9.15
CA PRO A 34 4.52 -5.83 7.89
C PRO A 34 3.12 -5.88 7.25
N ILE A 35 3.06 -5.98 5.92
CA ILE A 35 1.82 -6.22 5.16
C ILE A 35 1.51 -7.72 5.14
N GLU A 36 0.33 -8.12 5.60
CA GLU A 36 -0.05 -9.54 5.68
C GLU A 36 -0.99 -9.96 4.53
N ILE A 37 -0.58 -10.96 3.75
CA ILE A 37 -1.37 -11.51 2.65
C ILE A 37 -1.72 -12.97 2.94
N GLU A 38 -3.01 -13.27 3.01
CA GLU A 38 -3.49 -14.64 3.19
C GLU A 38 -3.68 -15.38 1.87
N ILE A 39 -2.97 -16.50 1.71
CA ILE A 39 -3.02 -17.37 0.53
C ILE A 39 -3.50 -18.78 0.90
N CYS A 40 -4.35 -19.34 0.05
CA CYS A 40 -4.84 -20.70 0.17
C CYS A 40 -3.73 -21.69 -0.17
N SER A 41 -3.34 -22.52 0.80
CA SER A 41 -2.28 -23.53 0.63
C SER A 41 -2.61 -24.63 -0.39
N ARG A 42 -3.89 -24.79 -0.73
CA ARG A 42 -4.40 -25.86 -1.60
C ARG A 42 -4.55 -25.43 -3.06
N CYS A 43 -5.12 -24.25 -3.30
CA CYS A 43 -5.48 -23.79 -4.64
C CYS A 43 -4.83 -22.46 -5.05
N GLY A 44 -4.05 -21.83 -4.16
CA GLY A 44 -3.39 -20.56 -4.43
C GLY A 44 -4.31 -19.34 -4.47
N SER A 45 -5.59 -19.48 -4.10
CA SER A 45 -6.49 -18.32 -3.98
C SER A 45 -6.00 -17.36 -2.91
N VAL A 46 -6.12 -16.06 -3.12
CA VAL A 46 -5.69 -15.04 -2.15
C VAL A 46 -6.90 -14.33 -1.55
N ARG A 47 -6.81 -13.97 -0.26
CA ARG A 47 -7.88 -13.28 0.45
C ARG A 47 -7.82 -11.77 0.18
N LYS A 48 -8.92 -11.20 -0.31
CA LYS A 48 -9.15 -9.75 -0.40
C LYS A 48 -10.40 -9.39 0.42
N GLY A 49 -10.17 -8.79 1.60
CA GLY A 49 -11.21 -8.57 2.60
C GLY A 49 -11.89 -9.87 3.03
N GLU A 50 -13.20 -9.98 2.77
CA GLU A 50 -13.99 -11.18 3.06
C GLU A 50 -14.05 -12.19 1.90
N LYS A 51 -13.52 -11.83 0.74
CA LYS A 51 -13.60 -12.65 -0.49
C LYS A 51 -12.28 -13.35 -0.78
N TRP A 52 -12.39 -14.46 -1.50
CA TRP A 52 -11.26 -15.22 -2.03
C TRP A 52 -11.20 -15.03 -3.54
N ILE A 53 -10.07 -14.54 -4.04
CA ILE A 53 -9.82 -14.39 -5.48
C ILE A 53 -9.09 -15.63 -5.95
N GLU A 54 -9.63 -16.31 -6.96
CA GLU A 54 -9.05 -17.54 -7.53
C GLU A 54 -8.03 -17.20 -8.62
N ARG A 55 -6.82 -17.78 -8.50
CA ARG A 55 -5.70 -17.57 -9.44
C ARG A 55 -5.39 -16.09 -9.72
N PRO A 56 -5.19 -15.25 -8.68
CA PRO A 56 -4.76 -13.88 -8.90
C PRO A 56 -3.31 -13.88 -9.43
N ASP A 57 -2.98 -12.82 -10.16
CA ASP A 57 -1.58 -12.46 -10.36
C ASP A 57 -1.03 -11.95 -9.03
N LEU A 58 -0.04 -12.66 -8.47
CA LEU A 58 0.46 -12.39 -7.12
C LEU A 58 1.11 -11.01 -7.05
N GLN A 59 1.86 -10.61 -8.09
CA GLN A 59 2.52 -9.31 -8.14
C GLN A 59 1.50 -8.18 -8.18
N LEU A 60 0.48 -8.28 -9.04
CA LEU A 60 -0.59 -7.27 -9.10
C LEU A 60 -1.32 -7.14 -7.76
N LEU A 61 -1.54 -8.26 -7.06
CA LEU A 61 -2.17 -8.23 -5.74
C LEU A 61 -1.26 -7.61 -4.68
N MET A 62 0.04 -7.90 -4.69
CA MET A 62 1.00 -7.25 -3.78
C MET A 62 1.04 -5.74 -4.01
N LEU A 63 1.02 -5.28 -5.27
CA LEU A 63 0.94 -3.87 -5.62
C LEU A 63 -0.33 -3.20 -5.08
N ASP A 64 -1.49 -3.81 -5.29
CA ASP A 64 -2.79 -3.33 -4.77
C ASP A 64 -2.79 -3.28 -3.24
N ARG A 65 -2.12 -4.24 -2.56
CA ARG A 65 -1.99 -4.25 -1.10
C ARG A 65 -1.05 -3.20 -0.58
N ILE A 66 0.07 -2.98 -1.26
CA ILE A 66 0.98 -1.89 -0.96
C ILE A 66 0.25 -0.55 -1.07
N GLU A 67 -0.46 -0.33 -2.18
CA GLU A 67 -1.19 0.91 -2.43
C GLU A 67 -2.23 1.19 -1.34
N ASP A 68 -3.01 0.17 -0.94
CA ASP A 68 -4.01 0.26 0.14
C ASP A 68 -3.37 0.46 1.53
N SER A 69 -2.10 0.09 1.69
CA SER A 69 -1.34 0.22 2.94
C SER A 69 -0.59 1.55 3.07
N LEU A 70 -0.53 2.35 2.00
CA LEU A 70 0.08 3.67 2.03
C LEU A 70 -0.84 4.67 2.71
N SER A 71 -0.27 5.46 3.62
CA SER A 71 -0.95 6.53 4.33
C SER A 71 -0.21 7.85 4.12
N PHE A 72 -0.97 8.88 3.76
CA PHE A 72 -0.43 10.19 3.39
C PHE A 72 -0.95 11.27 4.32
N SER A 73 -0.14 12.32 4.53
CA SER A 73 -0.63 13.57 5.13
C SER A 73 -1.76 14.17 4.28
N SER A 74 -2.77 14.79 4.92
CA SER A 74 -4.06 15.21 4.32
C SER A 74 -4.00 16.19 3.14
N VAL A 75 -2.82 16.62 2.72
CA VAL A 75 -2.60 17.64 1.67
C VAL A 75 -2.15 17.00 0.34
N VAL A 76 -1.71 15.74 0.38
CA VAL A 76 -1.32 14.96 -0.79
C VAL A 76 -2.57 14.39 -1.45
N ASP A 77 -2.84 14.80 -2.69
CA ASP A 77 -4.01 14.34 -3.46
C ASP A 77 -3.58 13.51 -4.69
N ASN A 78 -2.32 13.65 -5.11
CA ASN A 78 -1.75 12.91 -6.21
C ASN A 78 -0.38 12.36 -5.80
N PHE A 79 -0.17 11.08 -6.06
CA PHE A 79 1.11 10.42 -5.86
C PHE A 79 1.35 9.41 -6.96
N SER A 80 2.60 8.99 -7.10
CA SER A 80 2.98 7.83 -7.88
C SER A 80 4.00 7.05 -7.08
N PHE A 81 4.06 5.74 -7.27
CA PHE A 81 5.03 4.91 -6.58
C PHE A 81 5.57 3.83 -7.49
N GLN A 82 6.80 3.44 -7.22
CA GLN A 82 7.44 2.27 -7.79
C GLN A 82 7.82 1.35 -6.64
N VAL A 83 7.80 0.04 -6.90
CA VAL A 83 8.24 -0.95 -5.92
C VAL A 83 9.15 -1.96 -6.58
N GLU A 84 10.23 -2.28 -5.88
CA GLU A 84 11.11 -3.40 -6.16
C GLU A 84 10.88 -4.48 -5.10
N PHE A 85 10.66 -5.72 -5.54
CA PHE A 85 10.46 -6.86 -4.65
C PHE A 85 11.74 -7.69 -4.58
N ASP A 86 12.25 -7.90 -3.38
CA ASP A 86 13.27 -8.91 -3.10
C ASP A 86 12.59 -10.19 -2.57
N GLU A 87 12.52 -11.18 -3.46
CA GLU A 87 11.88 -12.48 -3.19
C GLU A 87 12.86 -13.50 -2.57
N GLY A 88 13.84 -13.04 -1.78
CA GLY A 88 14.84 -13.90 -1.17
C GLY A 88 14.27 -15.00 -0.26
N ASP A 89 13.11 -14.78 0.36
CA ASP A 89 12.38 -15.76 1.16
C ASP A 89 10.94 -15.98 0.63
N PRO A 90 10.48 -17.24 0.48
CA PRO A 90 9.16 -17.53 -0.10
C PRO A 90 7.99 -17.20 0.83
N LYS A 91 8.24 -16.74 2.06
CA LYS A 91 7.21 -16.30 3.01
C LYS A 91 7.32 -14.83 3.38
N ASN A 92 8.51 -14.24 3.27
CA ASN A 92 8.80 -12.85 3.62
C ASN A 92 9.42 -12.20 2.40
N ILE A 93 8.62 -11.37 1.73
CA ILE A 93 9.06 -10.65 0.54
C ILE A 93 9.35 -9.23 0.98
N TYR A 94 10.60 -8.81 0.87
CA TYR A 94 10.95 -7.43 1.15
C TYR A 94 10.54 -6.58 -0.05
N ALA A 95 9.94 -5.43 0.22
CA ALA A 95 9.52 -4.47 -0.79
C ALA A 95 10.18 -3.12 -0.48
N GLU A 96 10.94 -2.61 -1.43
CA GLU A 96 11.51 -1.27 -1.42
C GLU A 96 10.65 -0.39 -2.31
N LEU A 97 10.17 0.74 -1.77
CA LEU A 97 9.23 1.61 -2.44
C LEU A 97 9.82 3.00 -2.61
N GLU A 98 9.72 3.51 -3.83
CA GLU A 98 10.00 4.91 -4.14
C GLU A 98 8.67 5.60 -4.41
N VAL A 99 8.27 6.49 -3.50
CA VAL A 99 7.02 7.24 -3.59
C VAL A 99 7.30 8.67 -3.99
N GLU A 100 6.70 9.10 -5.09
CA GLU A 100 6.70 10.46 -5.58
C GLU A 100 5.39 11.16 -5.19
N LEU A 101 5.48 12.15 -4.30
CA LEU A 101 4.38 13.04 -3.95
C LEU A 101 4.30 14.18 -4.97
N LEU A 102 3.16 14.32 -5.64
CA LEU A 102 2.97 15.28 -6.73
C LEU A 102 2.20 16.50 -6.23
N GLY A 103 2.89 17.63 -6.16
CA GLY A 103 2.31 18.97 -6.06
C GLY A 103 1.96 19.54 -7.44
N GLU A 104 1.56 20.82 -7.48
CA GLU A 104 1.22 21.51 -8.72
C GLU A 104 2.47 21.81 -9.56
N ASP A 105 3.51 22.40 -8.93
CA ASP A 105 4.82 22.66 -9.53
C ASP A 105 5.99 22.02 -8.75
N THR A 106 5.69 21.18 -7.76
CA THR A 106 6.67 20.50 -6.90
C THR A 106 6.53 18.98 -6.95
N LYS A 107 7.66 18.28 -6.86
CA LYS A 107 7.72 16.84 -6.65
C LYS A 107 8.61 16.55 -5.45
N VAL A 108 8.18 15.62 -4.60
CA VAL A 108 8.95 15.18 -3.44
C VAL A 108 9.06 13.66 -3.49
N GLU A 109 10.28 13.16 -3.55
CA GLU A 109 10.59 11.74 -3.53
C GLU A 109 10.80 11.26 -2.08
N LYS A 110 10.26 10.08 -1.78
CA LYS A 110 10.32 9.44 -0.48
C LYS A 110 10.60 7.96 -0.65
N GLU A 111 11.59 7.45 0.05
CA GLU A 111 11.95 6.03 0.06
C GLU A 111 11.33 5.38 1.30
N LEU A 112 10.63 4.26 1.09
CA LEU A 112 10.02 3.44 2.13
C LEU A 112 10.44 1.98 1.93
N SER A 113 10.33 1.19 2.98
CA SER A 113 10.53 -0.25 2.91
C SER A 113 9.49 -0.94 3.78
N THR A 114 8.94 -2.04 3.28
CA THR A 114 8.02 -2.89 4.06
C THR A 114 8.31 -4.36 3.79
N ASN A 115 7.90 -5.23 4.70
CA ASN A 115 7.95 -6.68 4.54
C ASN A 115 6.54 -7.25 4.32
N ILE A 116 6.40 -8.04 3.26
CA ILE A 116 5.16 -8.72 2.92
C ILE A 116 5.21 -10.16 3.43
N ILE A 117 4.32 -10.49 4.35
CA ILE A 117 4.24 -11.81 4.96
C ILE A 117 3.11 -12.63 4.31
N LEU A 118 3.47 -13.72 3.64
CA LEU A 118 2.52 -14.64 3.04
C LEU A 118 2.02 -15.67 4.08
N LYS A 119 0.82 -15.40 4.62
CA LYS A 119 0.13 -16.31 5.55
C LYS A 119 -0.61 -17.40 4.79
N LYS A 120 -0.31 -18.65 5.14
CA LYS A 120 -0.97 -19.82 4.57
C LYS A 120 -2.26 -20.14 5.33
N SER A 121 -3.41 -20.06 4.66
CA SER A 121 -4.71 -20.50 5.18
C SER A 121 -5.45 -21.37 4.16
N GLN A 122 -6.72 -21.70 4.39
CA GLN A 122 -7.55 -22.45 3.44
C GLN A 122 -8.75 -21.61 3.04
N CYS A 123 -9.02 -21.51 1.74
CA CYS A 123 -10.21 -20.84 1.26
C CYS A 123 -11.48 -21.61 1.63
N THR A 124 -12.62 -20.92 1.66
CA THR A 124 -13.92 -21.50 2.00
C THR A 124 -14.26 -22.73 1.16
N SER A 125 -13.89 -22.72 -0.13
CA SER A 125 -14.11 -23.84 -1.04
C SER A 125 -13.27 -25.08 -0.69
N CYS A 126 -11.97 -24.90 -0.38
CA CYS A 126 -11.09 -26.00 0.02
C CYS A 126 -11.45 -26.53 1.41
N SER A 127 -11.70 -25.64 2.37
CA SER A 127 -12.11 -25.99 3.73
C SER A 127 -13.41 -26.81 3.74
N ARG A 128 -14.42 -26.43 2.93
CA ARG A 128 -15.67 -27.22 2.78
C ARG A 128 -15.43 -28.62 2.21
N ARG A 129 -14.48 -28.81 1.30
CA ARG A 129 -14.14 -30.13 0.76
C ARG A 129 -13.51 -31.04 1.81
N GLU A 130 -12.71 -30.48 2.73
CA GLU A 130 -12.10 -31.26 3.82
C GLU A 130 -13.10 -31.50 4.97
N GLY A 131 -14.04 -30.59 5.22
CA GLY A 131 -15.08 -30.74 6.24
C GLY A 131 -16.14 -31.80 5.93
N ASN A 132 -16.34 -32.20 4.67
CA ASN A 132 -17.30 -33.25 4.27
C ASN A 132 -16.79 -34.69 4.48
N TYR A 133 -15.62 -34.89 5.10
CA TYR A 133 -15.06 -36.22 5.39
C TYR A 133 -15.45 -36.79 6.77
N TYR A 134 -16.40 -36.15 7.48
CA TYR A 134 -16.97 -36.65 8.74
C TYR A 134 -18.48 -36.88 8.66
N GLU A 135 -18.91 -37.67 7.67
CA GLU A 135 -20.19 -38.37 7.75
C GLU A 135 -19.87 -39.86 7.46
N ALA A 136 -19.54 -40.58 8.54
CA ALA A 136 -19.36 -42.03 8.57
C ALA A 136 -20.63 -42.71 9.09
#